data_AF-A0A2G8LB06-F1
#
_entry.id   AF-A0A2G8LB06-F1
#
_cell.length_a   1.000
_cell.length_b   1.000
_cell.length_c   1.000
_cell.angle_alpha   90.00
_cell.angle_beta   90.00
_cell.angle_gamma   90.00
#
_symmetry.space_group_name_H-M   'P 1'
#
loop_
_entity.id
_entity.type
_entity.pdbx_description
1 polymer ?
#
loop_
_entity_poly.entity_id
_entity_poly.type
_entity_poly.pdbx_seq_one_letter_code
_entity_poly.pdbx_strand_id
1 'polypeptide(L)'
;MTFLGVKPFESENSATHYQCHISETNDIAATADVESFRTVWTRNDANENVDPPAPDWHTSGTYKHWRVTLNNNGNNDAFGVFGCEAALDARMNTSISGIFMRSDADIVPSDELVSLTVNAGDTDVSIGMKSTGSKNVADFRWLKDNVRNSTINGDDSWPISGPVEVDDAGVYECHIQGERSAAKQGLKVLIVRGL
;
A
#
# COMPACT_ATOMS: atom_id res chain seq x y z
N MET A 1 6.90 16.07 -0.17
CA MET A 1 7.39 14.88 0.57
C MET A 1 7.56 13.73 -0.40
N THR A 2 8.57 12.90 -0.19
CA THR A 2 8.88 11.73 -1.03
C THR A 2 8.92 10.47 -0.16
N PHE A 3 8.34 9.39 -0.68
CA PHE A 3 8.37 8.06 -0.09
C PHE A 3 9.38 7.20 -0.82
N LEU A 4 10.24 6.51 -0.08
CA LEU A 4 11.15 5.52 -0.62
C LEU A 4 11.03 4.22 0.17
N GLY A 5 10.31 3.25 -0.39
CA GLY A 5 10.32 1.89 0.12
C GLY A 5 11.62 1.19 -0.23
N VAL A 6 12.27 0.54 0.74
CA VAL A 6 13.46 -0.27 0.51
C VAL A 6 13.02 -1.71 0.32
N LYS A 7 13.27 -2.24 -0.89
CA LYS A 7 12.81 -3.56 -1.34
C LYS A 7 11.29 -3.76 -1.13
N PRO A 8 10.44 -2.88 -1.68
CA PRO A 8 8.99 -2.95 -1.45
C PRO A 8 8.34 -4.22 -2.02
N PHE A 9 9.04 -4.97 -2.87
CA PHE A 9 8.58 -6.25 -3.44
C PHE A 9 9.31 -7.46 -2.85
N GLU A 10 9.98 -7.31 -1.71
CA GLU A 10 10.54 -8.39 -0.90
C GLU A 10 10.07 -8.20 0.56
N SER A 11 8.78 -7.93 0.78
CA SER A 11 8.26 -7.60 2.12
C SER A 11 8.57 -8.68 3.18
N GLU A 12 8.74 -9.93 2.77
CA GLU A 12 9.18 -11.05 3.60
C GLU A 12 10.64 -10.95 4.08
N ASN A 13 11.40 -9.94 3.66
CA ASN A 13 12.76 -9.67 4.11
C ASN A 13 12.78 -9.07 5.53
N SER A 14 13.63 -9.59 6.42
CA SER A 14 13.74 -9.11 7.81
C SER A 14 14.15 -7.64 7.98
N ALA A 15 14.70 -7.00 6.94
CA ALA A 15 15.24 -5.63 7.01
C ALA A 15 14.36 -4.59 6.28
N THR A 16 13.09 -4.89 6.03
CA THR A 16 12.17 -4.03 5.30
C THR A 16 11.91 -2.72 6.05
N HIS A 17 12.05 -1.60 5.34
CA HIS A 17 11.80 -0.26 5.88
C HIS A 17 11.42 0.69 4.76
N TYR A 18 10.87 1.84 5.13
CA TYR A 18 10.70 2.96 4.21
C TYR A 18 11.27 4.25 4.80
N GLN A 19 11.48 5.19 3.90
CA GLN A 19 12.02 6.51 4.20
C GLN A 19 11.04 7.58 3.72
N CYS A 20 10.89 8.60 4.55
CA CYS A 20 10.08 9.78 4.28
C CYS A 20 10.97 11.00 4.24
N HIS A 21 11.06 11.60 3.06
CA HIS A 21 11.90 12.75 2.77
C HIS A 21 11.02 13.99 2.66
N ILE A 22 11.20 14.94 3.57
CA ILE A 22 10.48 16.22 3.53
C ILE A 22 11.25 17.13 2.57
N SER A 23 10.51 17.80 1.68
CA SER A 23 11.07 18.65 0.61
C SER A 23 11.55 20.01 1.16
N GLU A 24 12.38 19.97 2.19
CA GLU A 24 12.89 21.11 2.96
C GLU A 24 14.38 20.92 3.25
N THR A 25 15.03 21.95 3.82
CA THR A 25 16.39 21.79 4.33
C THR A 25 16.42 20.80 5.49
N ASN A 26 17.55 20.12 5.69
CA ASN A 26 17.71 19.13 6.75
C ASN A 26 17.36 19.66 8.15
N ASP A 27 17.65 20.94 8.43
CA ASP A 27 17.39 21.55 9.74
C ASP A 27 15.89 21.79 9.96
N ILE A 28 15.14 22.12 8.91
CA ILE A 28 13.67 22.28 8.96
C ILE A 28 12.99 20.90 8.96
N ALA A 29 13.45 19.97 8.13
CA ALA A 29 12.90 18.62 8.05
C ALA A 29 13.03 17.85 9.37
N ALA A 30 14.09 18.11 10.15
CA ALA A 30 14.32 17.50 11.46
C ALA A 30 13.34 17.98 12.54
N THR A 31 12.70 19.14 12.36
CA THR A 31 11.72 19.69 13.30
C THR A 31 10.28 19.38 12.93
N ALA A 32 10.06 18.66 11.81
CA ALA A 32 8.73 18.23 11.43
C ALA A 32 8.19 17.22 12.42
N ASP A 33 6.89 17.30 12.68
CA ASP A 33 6.17 16.22 13.34
C ASP A 33 5.81 15.19 12.27
N VAL A 34 6.28 13.95 12.44
CA VAL A 34 6.11 12.89 11.43
C VAL A 34 5.54 11.65 12.08
N GLU A 35 4.38 11.25 11.60
CA GLU A 35 3.71 10.03 12.01
C GLU A 35 3.76 8.99 10.89
N SER A 36 3.82 7.73 11.26
CA SER A 36 3.69 6.59 10.34
C SER A 36 2.30 5.99 10.45
N PHE A 37 1.76 5.46 9.35
CA PHE A 37 0.46 4.79 9.37
C PHE A 37 0.42 3.57 8.44
N ARG A 38 -0.51 2.66 8.74
CA ARG A 38 -1.01 1.64 7.82
C ARG A 38 -2.33 2.12 7.22
N THR A 39 -2.46 2.10 5.90
CA THR A 39 -3.67 2.63 5.23
C THR A 39 -4.89 1.75 5.47
N VAL A 40 -4.70 0.43 5.47
CA VAL A 40 -5.80 -0.54 5.56
C VAL A 40 -5.31 -1.87 6.14
N TRP A 41 -6.22 -2.60 6.79
CA TRP A 41 -6.01 -4.00 7.13
C TRP A 41 -6.12 -4.89 5.91
N THR A 42 -5.02 -5.55 5.55
CA THR A 42 -4.94 -6.46 4.39
C THR A 42 -4.96 -7.92 4.80
N ARG A 43 -5.13 -8.21 6.10
CA ARG A 43 -5.08 -9.56 6.68
C ARG A 43 -6.21 -9.84 7.67
N ASN A 44 -6.37 -11.10 8.07
CA ASN A 44 -7.54 -11.55 8.82
C ASN A 44 -7.53 -11.08 10.28
N ASP A 45 -6.37 -11.14 10.93
CA ASP A 45 -6.26 -10.90 12.37
C ASP A 45 -5.50 -9.62 12.68
N ALA A 46 -5.81 -8.99 13.83
CA ALA A 46 -5.19 -7.73 14.24
C ALA A 46 -3.67 -7.84 14.43
N ASN A 47 -3.19 -8.98 14.92
CA ASN A 47 -1.76 -9.24 15.10
C ASN A 47 -1.01 -9.46 13.78
N GLU A 48 -1.71 -9.59 12.65
CA GLU A 48 -1.13 -9.63 11.30
C GLU A 48 -1.14 -8.26 10.62
N ASN A 49 -1.86 -7.29 11.20
CA ASN A 49 -2.04 -5.93 10.67
C ASN A 49 -1.42 -4.89 11.61
N VAL A 50 -0.28 -5.23 12.22
CA VAL A 50 0.40 -4.36 13.19
C VAL A 50 0.73 -3.01 12.55
N ASP A 51 0.41 -1.91 13.22
CA ASP A 51 0.76 -0.57 12.75
C ASP A 51 2.28 -0.38 12.71
N PRO A 52 2.80 0.41 11.75
CA PRO A 52 4.23 0.73 11.72
C PRO A 52 4.65 1.45 13.01
N PRO A 53 5.88 1.22 13.50
CA PRO A 53 6.40 1.97 14.64
C PRO A 53 6.64 3.44 14.26
N ALA A 54 6.74 4.28 15.28
CA ALA A 54 7.02 5.71 15.10
C ALA A 54 8.25 5.96 14.21
N PRO A 55 8.22 6.96 13.32
CA PRO A 55 9.36 7.33 12.50
C PRO A 55 10.56 7.81 13.34
N ASP A 56 11.74 7.33 13.00
CA ASP A 56 13.01 7.77 13.59
C ASP A 56 13.73 8.74 12.65
N TRP A 57 14.21 9.87 13.17
CA TRP A 57 15.03 10.80 12.38
C TRP A 57 16.43 10.23 12.16
N HIS A 58 16.71 9.84 10.92
CA HIS A 58 17.95 9.21 10.53
C HIS A 58 18.95 10.24 10.01
N THR A 59 20.00 10.49 10.80
CA THR A 59 20.99 11.54 10.53
C THR A 59 22.21 11.07 9.76
N SER A 60 22.40 9.75 9.58
CA SER A 60 23.58 9.23 8.91
C SER A 60 23.41 9.23 7.39
N GLY A 61 24.42 9.74 6.68
CA GLY A 61 24.45 9.80 5.21
C GLY A 61 24.31 11.23 4.68
N THR A 62 24.38 11.38 3.36
CA THR A 62 24.28 12.68 2.66
C THR A 62 22.87 13.27 2.75
N TYR A 63 21.85 12.42 2.82
CA TYR A 63 20.44 12.81 2.85
C TYR A 63 19.80 12.30 4.14
N LYS A 64 19.51 13.23 5.06
CA LYS A 64 18.80 12.92 6.30
C LYS A 64 17.32 12.71 5.99
N HIS A 65 16.69 11.78 6.68
CA HIS A 65 15.31 11.39 6.40
C HIS A 65 14.66 10.77 7.64
N TRP A 66 13.33 10.76 7.65
CA TRP A 66 12.57 9.97 8.60
C TRP A 66 12.54 8.52 8.13
N ARG A 67 12.87 7.57 9.00
CA ARG A 67 12.92 6.14 8.69
C ARG A 67 11.90 5.41 9.54
N VAL A 68 11.15 4.50 8.91
CA VAL A 68 10.26 3.58 9.59
C VAL A 68 10.69 2.16 9.29
N THR A 69 11.14 1.44 10.30
CA THR A 69 11.52 0.02 10.16
C THR A 69 10.30 -0.84 10.40
N LEU A 70 9.86 -1.57 9.38
CA LEU A 70 8.69 -2.42 9.49
C LEU A 70 9.07 -3.70 10.24
N ASN A 71 8.22 -4.10 11.19
CA ASN A 71 8.36 -5.41 11.79
C ASN A 71 8.10 -6.47 10.71
N ASN A 72 8.88 -7.55 10.71
CA ASN A 72 8.68 -8.68 9.82
C ASN A 72 8.97 -10.02 10.52
N ASN A 73 8.97 -10.03 11.85
CA ASN A 73 9.27 -11.23 12.62
C ASN A 73 8.06 -12.18 12.66
N GLY A 74 8.07 -13.19 11.79
CA GLY A 74 7.22 -14.39 11.87
C GLY A 74 5.89 -14.33 11.13
N ASN A 75 5.38 -13.13 10.82
CA ASN A 75 4.04 -12.95 10.26
C ASN A 75 4.00 -12.10 8.98
N ASN A 76 5.10 -11.81 8.27
CA ASN A 76 5.06 -10.92 7.09
C ASN A 76 4.43 -9.54 7.39
N ASP A 77 4.67 -8.98 8.58
CA ASP A 77 3.99 -7.76 9.05
C ASP A 77 4.34 -6.51 8.20
N ALA A 78 5.39 -6.61 7.39
CA ALA A 78 5.77 -5.61 6.40
C ALA A 78 4.93 -5.68 5.11
N PHE A 79 4.00 -6.63 4.96
CA PHE A 79 3.04 -6.66 3.86
C PHE A 79 1.91 -5.65 4.08
N GLY A 80 1.56 -4.87 3.06
CA GLY A 80 0.46 -3.91 3.11
C GLY A 80 0.77 -2.56 2.46
N VAL A 81 -0.04 -1.56 2.83
CA VAL A 81 0.14 -0.17 2.37
C VAL A 81 0.47 0.69 3.58
N PHE A 82 1.61 1.37 3.52
CA PHE A 82 2.17 2.14 4.62
C PHE A 82 2.51 3.54 4.17
N GLY A 83 2.50 4.49 5.09
CA GLY A 83 2.82 5.87 4.77
C GLY A 83 3.42 6.66 5.91
N CYS A 84 3.75 7.90 5.58
CA CYS A 84 4.02 8.95 6.55
C CYS A 84 3.04 10.10 6.35
N GLU A 85 2.68 10.75 7.43
CA GLU A 85 2.13 12.09 7.44
C GLU A 85 3.16 13.02 8.11
N ALA A 86 3.44 14.14 7.48
CA ALA A 86 4.35 15.15 8.00
C ALA A 86 3.61 16.47 8.18
N ALA A 87 3.72 17.04 9.38
CA ALA A 87 3.24 18.35 9.76
C ALA A 87 4.43 19.28 10.06
N LEU A 88 4.34 20.50 9.55
CA LEU A 88 5.28 21.58 9.81
C LEU A 88 4.49 22.82 10.16
N ASP A 89 5.00 23.61 11.11
CA ASP A 89 4.31 24.83 11.54
C ASP A 89 4.03 25.76 10.35
N ALA A 90 2.83 26.33 10.34
CA ALA A 90 2.28 27.16 9.26
C ALA A 90 2.24 26.50 7.86
N ARG A 91 2.33 25.17 7.76
CA ARG A 91 2.23 24.42 6.50
C ARG A 91 1.09 23.41 6.55
N MET A 92 0.59 23.07 5.36
CA MET A 92 -0.38 21.98 5.22
C MET A 92 0.30 20.64 5.50
N ASN A 93 -0.39 19.79 6.25
CA ASN A 93 0.02 18.41 6.41
C ASN A 93 0.11 17.74 5.04
N THR A 94 1.16 16.96 4.85
CA THR A 94 1.34 16.17 3.64
C THR A 94 1.42 14.72 4.03
N SER A 95 0.64 13.86 3.37
CA SER A 95 0.72 12.42 3.51
C SER A 95 1.19 11.77 2.21
N ILE A 96 1.86 10.63 2.33
CA ILE A 96 2.26 9.80 1.21
C ILE A 96 2.29 8.34 1.66
N SER A 97 1.93 7.43 0.75
CA SER A 97 1.93 6.00 1.02
C SER A 97 2.58 5.21 -0.11
N GLY A 98 3.06 4.02 0.23
CA GLY A 98 3.57 3.04 -0.72
C GLY A 98 3.12 1.63 -0.37
N ILE A 99 3.11 0.77 -1.39
CA ILE A 99 2.78 -0.66 -1.25
C ILE A 99 4.04 -1.45 -0.93
N PHE A 100 3.89 -2.43 -0.04
CA PHE A 100 4.83 -3.51 0.18
C PHE A 100 4.15 -4.85 -0.11
N MET A 101 4.74 -5.63 -1.02
CA MET A 101 4.28 -6.96 -1.41
C MET A 101 5.42 -7.98 -1.29
N ARG A 102 5.06 -9.25 -1.24
CA ARG A 102 6.04 -10.35 -1.21
C ARG A 102 6.65 -10.59 -2.60
N SER A 103 7.89 -11.06 -2.63
CA SER A 103 8.54 -11.45 -3.89
C SER A 103 7.93 -12.74 -4.48
N ASP A 104 7.38 -13.58 -3.62
CA ASP A 104 6.70 -14.84 -3.94
C ASP A 104 5.17 -14.73 -3.76
N ALA A 105 4.61 -13.55 -4.02
CA ALA A 105 3.17 -13.32 -4.06
C ALA A 105 2.50 -14.24 -5.10
N ASP A 106 1.33 -14.77 -4.77
CA ASP A 106 0.54 -15.64 -5.64
C ASP A 106 -0.26 -14.83 -6.67
N ILE A 107 -0.55 -13.57 -6.34
CA ILE A 107 -1.32 -12.64 -7.17
C ILE A 107 -0.57 -11.31 -7.25
N VAL A 108 -0.51 -10.72 -8.45
CA VAL A 108 0.08 -9.40 -8.70
C VAL A 108 -0.82 -8.57 -9.63
N PRO A 109 -0.69 -7.23 -9.65
CA PRO A 109 -1.34 -6.39 -10.66
C PRO A 109 -1.06 -6.90 -12.09
N SER A 110 -2.11 -6.99 -12.91
CA SER A 110 -1.99 -7.58 -14.25
C SER A 110 -1.07 -6.77 -15.18
N ASP A 111 -1.10 -5.44 -15.01
CA ASP A 111 -0.28 -4.44 -15.71
C ASP A 111 1.05 -4.15 -15.01
N GLU A 112 1.38 -4.87 -13.93
CA GLU A 112 2.61 -4.73 -13.16
C GLU A 112 2.79 -3.35 -12.50
N LEU A 113 1.70 -2.57 -12.42
CA LEU A 113 1.66 -1.28 -11.73
C LEU A 113 0.92 -1.41 -10.39
N VAL A 114 1.57 -0.95 -9.32
CA VAL A 114 0.99 -0.95 -7.97
C VAL A 114 -0.01 0.18 -7.72
N SER A 115 -0.06 1.15 -8.62
CA SER A 115 -1.00 2.27 -8.54
C SER A 115 -1.58 2.60 -9.90
N LEU A 116 -2.84 2.97 -9.92
CA LEU A 116 -3.52 3.54 -11.08
C LEU A 116 -4.01 4.94 -10.71
N THR A 117 -3.69 5.94 -11.53
CA THR A 117 -4.19 7.32 -11.35
C THR A 117 -5.14 7.65 -12.48
N VAL A 118 -6.35 8.07 -12.12
CA VAL A 118 -7.44 8.46 -13.03
C VAL A 118 -8.05 9.78 -12.58
N ASN A 119 -8.86 10.39 -13.42
CA ASN A 119 -9.66 11.56 -13.04
C ASN A 119 -11.10 11.13 -12.72
N ALA A 120 -11.77 11.87 -11.85
CA ALA A 120 -13.20 11.71 -11.66
C ALA A 120 -13.93 11.92 -13.00
N GLY A 121 -14.84 11.00 -13.33
CA GLY A 121 -15.55 10.98 -14.61
C GLY A 121 -14.92 10.11 -15.70
N ASP A 122 -13.70 9.59 -15.52
CA ASP A 122 -13.12 8.60 -16.44
C ASP A 122 -14.03 7.34 -16.47
N THR A 123 -14.19 6.74 -17.64
CA THR A 123 -14.99 5.50 -17.84
C THR A 123 -14.10 4.32 -18.18
N ASP A 124 -14.66 3.11 -18.13
CA ASP A 124 -13.97 1.87 -18.52
C ASP A 124 -12.71 1.57 -17.70
N VAL A 125 -12.67 2.07 -16.45
CA VAL A 125 -11.60 1.81 -15.50
C VAL A 125 -11.81 0.44 -14.84
N SER A 126 -10.75 -0.35 -14.78
CA SER A 126 -10.77 -1.66 -14.13
C SER A 126 -9.45 -1.94 -13.42
N ILE A 127 -9.54 -2.55 -12.25
CA ILE A 127 -8.40 -3.00 -11.46
C ILE A 127 -8.15 -4.46 -11.81
N GLY A 128 -7.15 -4.73 -12.64
CA GLY A 128 -6.78 -6.10 -13.03
C GLY A 128 -5.70 -6.72 -12.15
N MET A 129 -5.84 -8.01 -11.85
CA MET A 129 -4.89 -8.85 -11.13
C MET A 129 -4.64 -10.14 -11.91
N LYS A 130 -3.46 -10.76 -11.75
CA LYS A 130 -3.12 -12.03 -12.37
C LYS A 130 -2.43 -12.95 -11.36
N SER A 131 -2.65 -14.25 -11.51
CA SER A 131 -1.88 -15.26 -10.79
C SER A 131 -0.44 -15.28 -11.31
N THR A 132 0.55 -15.32 -10.40
CA THR A 132 1.97 -15.50 -10.74
C THR A 132 2.33 -16.96 -10.96
N GLY A 133 1.48 -17.89 -10.51
CA GLY A 133 1.64 -19.33 -10.63
C GLY A 133 0.39 -20.01 -11.18
N SER A 134 0.15 -21.26 -10.75
CA SER A 134 -0.99 -22.07 -11.20
C SER A 134 -2.25 -21.92 -10.32
N LYS A 135 -2.40 -20.81 -9.60
CA LYS A 135 -3.62 -20.55 -8.81
C LYS A 135 -4.79 -20.29 -9.76
N ASN A 136 -5.96 -20.81 -9.39
CA ASN A 136 -7.15 -20.69 -10.21
C ASN A 136 -7.85 -19.35 -9.93
N VAL A 137 -8.22 -18.63 -11.00
CA VAL A 137 -8.99 -17.38 -10.90
C VAL A 137 -10.32 -17.60 -10.17
N ALA A 138 -10.93 -18.79 -10.26
CA ALA A 138 -12.13 -19.15 -9.51
C ALA A 138 -11.99 -19.00 -7.98
N ASP A 139 -10.76 -19.02 -7.45
CA ASP A 139 -10.46 -18.85 -6.03
C ASP A 139 -10.19 -17.38 -5.64
N PHE A 140 -10.19 -16.44 -6.60
CA PHE A 140 -9.92 -15.03 -6.36
C PHE A 140 -11.05 -14.38 -5.56
N ARG A 141 -10.69 -13.65 -4.51
CA ARG A 141 -11.61 -12.94 -3.62
C ARG A 141 -11.13 -11.51 -3.47
N TRP A 142 -12.07 -10.58 -3.61
CA TRP A 142 -11.77 -9.17 -3.70
C TRP A 142 -12.21 -8.38 -2.46
N LEU A 143 -11.38 -7.43 -2.06
CA LEU A 143 -11.73 -6.40 -1.09
C LEU A 143 -11.29 -5.04 -1.62
N LYS A 144 -12.03 -4.01 -1.22
CA LYS A 144 -11.60 -2.62 -1.28
C LYS A 144 -11.60 -2.07 0.13
N ASP A 145 -10.48 -1.52 0.59
CA ASP A 145 -10.37 -0.92 1.92
C ASP A 145 -10.86 -1.85 3.05
N ASN A 146 -10.49 -3.14 2.97
CA ASN A 146 -10.93 -4.23 3.87
C ASN A 146 -12.44 -4.55 3.83
N VAL A 147 -13.18 -4.01 2.86
CA VAL A 147 -14.58 -4.33 2.61
C VAL A 147 -14.67 -5.34 1.47
N ARG A 148 -15.21 -6.52 1.78
CA ARG A 148 -15.35 -7.61 0.80
C ARG A 148 -16.39 -7.28 -0.27
N ASN A 149 -16.04 -7.56 -1.52
CA ASN A 149 -16.98 -7.59 -2.62
C ASN A 149 -17.16 -9.02 -3.14
N SER A 150 -18.31 -9.62 -2.84
CA SER A 150 -18.60 -11.00 -3.23
C SER A 150 -19.18 -11.14 -4.64
N THR A 151 -19.58 -10.05 -5.29
CA THR A 151 -20.23 -10.11 -6.62
C THR A 151 -19.25 -10.45 -7.74
N ILE A 152 -17.96 -10.18 -7.51
CA ILE A 152 -16.84 -10.42 -8.44
C ILE A 152 -15.91 -11.54 -7.94
N ASN A 153 -16.43 -12.42 -7.09
CA ASN A 153 -15.68 -13.60 -6.68
C ASN A 153 -15.42 -14.48 -7.89
N GLY A 154 -14.18 -14.91 -8.08
CA GLY A 154 -13.82 -15.73 -9.22
C GLY A 154 -13.51 -14.95 -10.50
N ASP A 155 -13.39 -13.62 -10.40
CA ASP A 155 -12.95 -12.74 -11.50
C ASP A 155 -11.50 -12.28 -11.28
N ASP A 156 -10.79 -12.05 -12.38
CA ASP A 156 -9.41 -11.54 -12.40
C ASP A 156 -9.35 -9.99 -12.42
N SER A 157 -10.50 -9.33 -12.43
CA SER A 157 -10.57 -7.87 -12.45
C SER A 157 -11.77 -7.32 -11.69
N TRP A 158 -11.59 -6.11 -11.15
CA TRP A 158 -12.64 -5.31 -10.55
C TRP A 158 -12.97 -4.13 -11.47
N PRO A 159 -14.05 -4.20 -12.28
CA PRO A 159 -14.49 -3.06 -13.07
C PRO A 159 -15.16 -1.99 -12.19
N ILE A 160 -14.78 -0.73 -12.39
CA ILE A 160 -15.49 0.40 -11.79
C ILE A 160 -16.78 0.63 -12.58
N SER A 161 -17.91 0.66 -11.87
CA SER A 161 -19.22 0.73 -12.50
C SER A 161 -19.58 2.17 -12.85
N GLY A 162 -19.57 2.50 -14.15
CA GLY A 162 -19.88 3.84 -14.62
C GLY A 162 -18.67 4.79 -14.55
N PRO A 163 -18.91 6.12 -14.56
CA PRO A 163 -17.85 7.10 -14.40
C PRO A 163 -17.22 7.00 -13.00
N VAL A 164 -15.90 7.06 -12.93
CA VAL A 164 -15.16 7.00 -11.66
C VAL A 164 -15.53 8.17 -10.74
N GLU A 165 -15.80 7.86 -9.47
CA GLU A 165 -16.04 8.82 -8.40
C GLU A 165 -14.83 8.90 -7.45
N VAL A 166 -14.73 9.99 -6.67
CA VAL A 166 -13.63 10.13 -5.68
C VAL A 166 -13.67 9.00 -4.65
N ASP A 167 -14.88 8.55 -4.30
CA ASP A 167 -15.10 7.44 -3.38
C ASP A 167 -14.65 6.10 -3.96
N ASP A 168 -14.35 5.99 -5.27
CA ASP A 168 -13.72 4.79 -5.85
C ASP A 168 -12.24 4.68 -5.48
N ALA A 169 -11.55 5.77 -5.11
CA ALA A 169 -10.17 5.70 -4.64
C ALA A 169 -10.03 4.75 -3.43
N GLY A 170 -8.86 4.13 -3.28
CA GLY A 170 -8.58 3.22 -2.18
C GLY A 170 -7.60 2.11 -2.52
N VAL A 171 -7.47 1.17 -1.60
CA VAL A 171 -6.63 -0.02 -1.76
C VAL A 171 -7.50 -1.20 -2.17
N TYR A 172 -7.23 -1.72 -3.35
CA TYR A 172 -7.84 -2.92 -3.90
C TYR A 172 -6.96 -4.12 -3.62
N GLU A 173 -7.54 -5.14 -3.01
CA GLU A 173 -6.89 -6.38 -2.61
C GLU A 173 -7.54 -7.56 -3.33
N CYS A 174 -6.73 -8.44 -3.92
CA CYS A 174 -7.18 -9.73 -4.46
C CYS A 174 -6.38 -10.86 -3.84
N HIS A 175 -7.06 -11.78 -3.14
CA HIS A 175 -6.44 -12.91 -2.45
C HIS A 175 -7.06 -14.24 -2.89
N ILE A 176 -6.34 -15.34 -2.67
CA ILE A 176 -6.87 -16.70 -2.84
C ILE A 176 -7.76 -17.05 -1.64
N GLN A 177 -8.93 -17.64 -1.90
CA GLN A 177 -9.85 -18.06 -0.86
C GLN A 177 -9.16 -18.90 0.21
N GLY A 178 -9.29 -18.48 1.48
CA GLY A 178 -8.69 -19.18 2.62
C GLY A 178 -7.20 -18.89 2.84
N GLU A 179 -6.56 -18.11 1.98
CA GLU A 179 -5.10 -17.86 2.03
C GLU A 179 -4.74 -16.38 2.32
N ARG A 180 -5.71 -15.54 2.71
CA ARG A 180 -5.48 -14.09 3.00
C ARG A 180 -4.40 -13.84 4.07
N SER A 181 -4.30 -14.73 5.05
CA SER A 181 -3.27 -14.70 6.10
C SER A 181 -1.87 -15.10 5.59
N ALA A 182 -1.67 -15.45 4.32
CA ALA A 182 -0.33 -15.74 3.81
C ALA A 182 0.45 -14.46 3.43
N ALA A 183 -0.23 -13.30 3.33
CA ALA A 183 0.34 -12.07 2.77
C ALA A 183 0.83 -12.22 1.32
N LYS A 184 0.23 -13.15 0.56
CA LYS A 184 0.57 -13.43 -0.85
C LYS A 184 -0.43 -12.86 -1.86
N GLN A 185 -1.37 -12.05 -1.37
CA GLN A 185 -2.37 -11.36 -2.15
C GLN A 185 -1.82 -10.19 -2.96
N GLY A 186 -2.49 -9.86 -4.06
CA GLY A 186 -2.17 -8.69 -4.88
C GLY A 186 -2.78 -7.44 -4.28
N LEU A 187 -2.02 -6.34 -4.26
CA LEU A 187 -2.47 -5.01 -3.83
C LEU A 187 -2.31 -4.01 -4.97
N LYS A 188 -3.30 -3.14 -5.14
CA LYS A 188 -3.24 -2.01 -6.08
C LYS A 188 -3.97 -0.81 -5.51
N VAL A 189 -3.34 0.37 -5.55
CA VAL A 189 -3.95 1.62 -5.10
C VAL A 189 -4.60 2.33 -6.29
N LEU A 190 -5.89 2.64 -6.20
CA LEU A 190 -6.55 3.56 -7.12
C LEU A 190 -6.50 4.97 -6.54
N ILE A 191 -5.95 5.90 -7.30
CA ILE A 191 -5.91 7.33 -6.99
C ILE A 191 -6.85 8.03 -7.95
N VAL A 192 -7.89 8.66 -7.42
CA VAL A 192 -8.83 9.45 -8.20
C VAL A 192 -8.54 10.93 -7.97
N ARG A 193 -8.25 11.64 -9.05
CA ARG A 193 -8.07 13.10 -9.02
C ARG A 193 -9.44 13.75 -9.09
N GLY A 194 -9.80 14.50 -8.05
CA GLY A 194 -10.94 15.39 -8.07
C GLY A 194 -10.79 16.47 -9.15
N LEU A 195 -11.93 17.03 -9.57
CA LEU A 195 -11.99 18.19 -10.45
C LEU A 195 -11.66 19.48 -9.70
#